data_AF-A0A7C5Y377-F1
#
_entry.id   AF-A0A7C5Y377-F1
#
_cell.length_a   1.000
_cell.length_b   1.000
_cell.length_c   1.000
_cell.angle_alpha   90.00
_cell.angle_beta   90.00
_cell.angle_gamma   90.00
#
_symmetry.space_group_name_H-M   'P 1'
#
loop_
_entity.id
_entity.type
_entity.pdbx_description
1 polymer ?
#
loop_
_entity_poly.entity_id
_entity_poly.type
_entity_poly.pdbx_seq_one_letter_code
_entity_poly.pdbx_strand_id
1 'polypeptide(L)'
;MRRITAKDVVSIQYDIALNSISNFTRSFIESSKARVVVMGLSGGVDSAVLLAVLTRALPRDQVVALIMPDSRATPEEDVEDALYLAGIFGVKHHVV
;
A
#
# COMPACT_ATOMS: atom_id res chain seq x y z
N MET A 1 14.76 -20.40 -16.83
CA MET A 1 14.38 -19.02 -16.42
C MET A 1 15.65 -18.17 -16.33
N ARG A 2 15.62 -16.93 -16.83
CA ARG A 2 16.73 -15.98 -16.67
C ARG A 2 16.86 -15.61 -15.18
N ARG A 3 18.08 -15.62 -14.64
CA ARG A 3 18.36 -15.19 -13.26
C ARG A 3 18.25 -13.67 -13.18
N ILE A 4 17.46 -13.16 -12.24
CA ILE A 4 17.40 -11.72 -11.93
C ILE A 4 18.64 -11.38 -11.07
N THR A 5 19.32 -10.30 -11.43
CA THR A 5 20.49 -9.76 -10.74
C THR A 5 20.17 -8.44 -10.07
N ALA A 6 21.03 -7.98 -9.15
CA ALA A 6 20.90 -6.66 -8.55
C ALA A 6 20.89 -5.54 -9.62
N LYS A 7 21.67 -5.71 -10.71
CA LYS A 7 21.69 -4.79 -11.85
C LYS A 7 20.32 -4.65 -12.51
N ASP A 8 19.59 -5.77 -12.64
CA ASP A 8 18.24 -5.76 -13.22
C ASP A 8 17.29 -4.93 -12.35
N VAL A 9 17.35 -5.07 -11.02
CA VAL A 9 16.49 -4.35 -10.07
C VAL A 9 16.80 -2.86 -10.07
N VAL A 10 18.07 -2.46 -9.94
CA VAL A 10 18.43 -1.03 -9.91
C VAL A 10 18.25 -0.33 -11.26
N SER A 11 18.14 -1.09 -12.36
CA SER A 11 17.89 -0.53 -13.69
C SER A 11 16.41 -0.25 -13.98
N ILE A 12 15.51 -0.63 -13.07
CA ILE A 12 14.08 -0.34 -13.20
C ILE A 12 13.88 1.18 -13.16
N GLN A 13 13.12 1.69 -14.12
CA GLN A 13 12.67 3.08 -14.10
C GLN A 13 11.47 3.21 -13.16
N TYR A 14 11.74 3.31 -11.86
CA TYR A 14 10.73 3.27 -10.80
C TYR A 14 9.66 4.35 -10.94
N ASP A 15 10.01 5.54 -11.43
CA ASP A 15 9.02 6.60 -11.67
C ASP A 15 8.00 6.20 -12.74
N ILE A 16 8.46 5.56 -13.83
CA ILE A 16 7.57 5.08 -14.89
C ILE A 16 6.71 3.94 -14.37
N ALA A 17 7.30 2.99 -13.64
CA ALA A 17 6.57 1.88 -13.04
C ALA A 17 5.49 2.38 -12.07
N LEU A 18 5.84 3.29 -11.17
CA LEU A 18 4.92 3.87 -10.19
C LEU A 18 3.80 4.65 -10.86
N ASN A 19 4.09 5.46 -11.90
CA ASN A 19 3.07 6.18 -12.65
C ASN A 19 2.13 5.22 -13.39
N SER A 20 2.67 4.18 -14.02
CA SER A 20 1.87 3.15 -14.71
C SER A 20 0.91 2.45 -13.74
N ILE A 21 1.44 1.97 -12.60
CA ILE A 21 0.67 1.29 -11.57
C ILE A 21 -0.38 2.22 -10.96
N SER A 22 -0.03 3.46 -10.64
CA SER A 22 -0.96 4.43 -10.04
C SER A 22 -2.10 4.80 -11.00
N ASN A 23 -1.80 5.00 -12.29
CA ASN A 23 -2.81 5.31 -13.30
C ASN A 23 -3.75 4.12 -13.55
N PHE A 24 -3.21 2.91 -13.62
CA PHE A 24 -4.01 1.70 -13.70
C PHE A 24 -4.93 1.57 -12.48
N THR A 25 -4.38 1.75 -11.28
CA THR A 25 -5.12 1.67 -10.01
C THR A 25 -6.27 2.68 -9.99
N ARG A 26 -6.01 3.95 -10.32
CA ARG A 26 -7.05 4.99 -10.44
C ARG A 26 -8.15 4.57 -11.41
N SER A 27 -7.77 4.21 -12.64
CA SER A 27 -8.74 3.85 -13.69
C SER A 27 -9.61 2.65 -13.30
N PHE A 28 -9.00 1.65 -12.67
CA PHE A 28 -9.71 0.47 -12.19
C PHE A 28 -10.74 0.83 -11.11
N ILE A 29 -10.34 1.61 -10.10
CA ILE A 29 -11.23 2.03 -9.02
C ILE A 29 -12.35 2.92 -9.54
N GLU A 30 -12.06 3.89 -10.41
CA GLU A 30 -13.07 4.74 -11.04
C GLU A 30 -14.09 3.91 -11.84
N SER A 31 -13.62 2.90 -12.60
CA SER A 31 -14.50 2.01 -13.36
C SER A 31 -15.42 1.15 -12.48
N SER A 32 -14.96 0.82 -11.27
CA SER A 32 -15.72 0.05 -10.28
C SER A 32 -16.83 0.86 -9.61
N LYS A 33 -16.81 2.20 -9.74
CA LYS A 33 -17.69 3.15 -9.02
C LYS A 33 -17.59 3.04 -7.50
N ALA A 34 -16.54 2.41 -6.96
CA ALA A 34 -16.27 2.39 -5.54
C ALA A 34 -15.93 3.80 -5.05
N ARG A 35 -16.52 4.20 -3.91
CA ARG A 35 -16.25 5.50 -3.28
C ARG A 35 -15.04 5.47 -2.35
N VAL A 36 -14.72 4.29 -1.83
CA VAL A 36 -13.69 4.07 -0.82
C VAL A 36 -13.02 2.73 -1.12
N VAL A 37 -11.71 2.66 -0.95
CA VAL A 37 -10.91 1.44 -0.96
C VAL A 37 -10.55 1.08 0.46
N VAL A 38 -10.78 -0.18 0.81
CA VAL A 38 -10.35 -0.77 2.09
C VAL A 38 -9.20 -1.72 1.80
N MET A 39 -8.10 -1.60 2.56
CA MET A 39 -6.92 -2.46 2.42
C MET A 39 -6.43 -2.95 3.77
N GLY A 40 -5.79 -4.12 3.79
CA GLY A 40 -5.03 -4.58 4.95
C GLY A 40 -3.65 -3.91 5.01
N LEU A 41 -3.26 -3.45 6.19
CA LEU A 41 -1.94 -2.87 6.44
C LEU A 41 -1.27 -3.63 7.59
N SER A 42 -0.16 -4.31 7.31
CA SER A 42 0.44 -5.29 8.23
C SER A 42 1.81 -4.89 8.78
N GLY A 43 2.33 -3.71 8.42
CA GLY A 43 3.73 -3.32 8.69
C GLY A 43 4.72 -3.81 7.61
N GLY A 44 4.32 -4.82 6.81
CA GLY A 44 5.15 -5.38 5.75
C GLY A 44 5.24 -4.51 4.49
N VAL A 45 6.36 -4.65 3.77
CA VAL A 45 6.71 -3.84 2.58
C VAL A 45 5.64 -3.86 1.47
N ASP A 46 5.01 -5.00 1.22
CA ASP A 46 4.01 -5.12 0.14
C ASP A 46 2.78 -4.25 0.44
N SER A 47 2.26 -4.33 1.67
CA SER A 47 1.13 -3.51 2.11
C SER A 47 1.50 -2.03 2.18
N ALA A 48 2.74 -1.71 2.58
CA ALA A 48 3.25 -0.34 2.60
C ALA A 48 3.30 0.27 1.18
N VAL A 49 3.80 -0.49 0.20
CA VAL A 49 3.83 -0.07 -1.21
C VAL A 49 2.41 0.14 -1.74
N LEU A 50 1.48 -0.77 -1.42
CA LEU A 50 0.08 -0.61 -1.82
C LEU A 50 -0.54 0.67 -1.25
N LEU A 51 -0.32 0.97 0.04
CA LEU A 51 -0.81 2.21 0.65
C LEU A 51 -0.25 3.45 -0.04
N ALA A 52 1.05 3.44 -0.37
CA ALA A 52 1.70 4.54 -1.09
C ALA A 52 1.14 4.72 -2.52
N VAL A 53 0.88 3.61 -3.22
CA VAL A 53 0.25 3.64 -4.55
C VAL A 53 -1.19 4.17 -4.46
N LEU A 54 -1.99 3.70 -3.50
CA LEU A 54 -3.38 4.12 -3.35
C LEU A 54 -3.49 5.61 -3.01
N THR A 55 -2.65 6.12 -2.11
CA THR A 55 -2.64 7.55 -1.73
C THR A 55 -2.05 8.46 -2.81
N ARG A 56 -1.26 7.91 -3.74
CA ARG A 56 -0.86 8.61 -4.97
C ARG A 56 -1.98 8.59 -6.02
N ALA A 57 -2.70 7.49 -6.12
CA ALA A 57 -3.76 7.29 -7.12
C ALA A 57 -5.07 7.99 -6.75
N LEU A 58 -5.41 8.07 -5.46
CA LEU A 58 -6.70 8.49 -4.94
C LEU A 58 -6.55 9.56 -3.84
N PRO A 59 -7.57 10.39 -3.59
CA PRO A 59 -7.64 11.20 -2.38
C PRO A 59 -7.53 10.33 -1.12
N ARG A 60 -6.75 10.78 -0.13
CA ARG A 60 -6.48 10.01 1.11
C ARG A 60 -7.73 9.65 1.92
N ASP A 61 -8.79 10.45 1.82
CA ASP A 61 -10.09 10.21 2.46
C ASP A 61 -10.90 9.09 1.79
N GLN A 62 -10.49 8.65 0.59
CA GLN A 62 -11.03 7.47 -0.10
C GLN A 62 -10.25 6.19 0.24
N VAL A 63 -9.25 6.25 1.11
CA VAL A 63 -8.43 5.08 1.49
C VAL A 63 -8.63 4.80 2.98
N VAL A 64 -8.97 3.54 3.29
CA VAL A 64 -9.12 3.04 4.66
C VAL A 64 -8.18 1.86 4.87
N ALA A 65 -7.31 1.94 5.87
CA ALA A 65 -6.43 0.86 6.27
C ALA A 65 -7.00 0.05 7.44
N LEU A 66 -6.95 -1.27 7.35
CA LEU A 66 -7.27 -2.19 8.44
C LEU A 66 -5.99 -2.87 8.92
N ILE A 67 -5.70 -2.73 10.20
CA ILE A 67 -4.56 -3.37 10.87
C ILE A 67 -5.15 -4.51 11.70
N MET A 68 -4.82 -5.75 11.34
CA MET A 68 -5.50 -6.96 11.86
C MET A 68 -4.48 -7.93 12.47
N PRO A 69 -3.92 -7.64 13.66
CA PRO A 69 -2.90 -8.49 14.27
C PRO A 69 -3.51 -9.80 14.83
N ASP A 70 -2.81 -10.93 14.67
CA ASP A 70 -3.06 -12.10 15.52
C ASP A 70 -2.26 -11.94 16.81
N SER A 71 -2.97 -11.84 17.94
CA SER A 71 -2.40 -11.71 19.29
C SER A 71 -1.30 -12.72 19.66
N ARG A 72 -1.19 -13.85 18.95
CA ARG A 72 -0.20 -14.91 19.20
C ARG A 72 0.97 -14.90 18.23
N ALA A 73 0.86 -14.17 17.13
CA ALA A 73 1.79 -14.32 16.01
C ALA A 73 2.29 -13.00 15.41
N THR A 74 1.51 -11.92 15.49
CA THR A 74 1.92 -10.62 14.95
C THR A 74 2.82 -9.90 15.95
N PRO A 75 4.08 -9.59 15.59
CA PRO A 75 4.96 -8.76 16.40
C PRO A 75 4.33 -7.38 16.69
N GLU A 76 4.62 -6.82 17.85
CA GLU A 76 4.16 -5.47 18.21
C GLU A 76 4.74 -4.40 17.26
N GLU A 77 5.99 -4.57 16.85
CA GLU A 77 6.67 -3.70 15.88
C GLU A 77 5.93 -3.60 14.53
N ASP A 78 5.36 -4.71 14.04
CA ASP A 78 4.58 -4.72 12.78
C ASP A 78 3.32 -3.85 12.91
N VAL A 79 2.69 -3.84 14.09
CA VAL A 79 1.51 -3.02 14.38
C VAL A 79 1.91 -1.55 14.51
N GLU A 80 3.01 -1.26 15.20
CA GLU A 80 3.56 0.09 15.34
C GLU A 80 3.92 0.69 13.98
N ASP A 81 4.61 -0.07 13.13
CA ASP A 81 4.98 0.34 11.77
C ASP A 81 3.73 0.59 10.91
N ALA A 82 2.71 -0.26 11.01
CA ALA A 82 1.45 -0.07 10.31
C ALA A 82 0.73 1.22 10.76
N LEU A 83 0.64 1.46 12.07
CA LEU A 83 0.04 2.67 12.65
C LEU A 83 0.81 3.93 12.23
N TYR A 84 2.14 3.89 12.32
CA TYR A 84 3.01 4.97 11.92
C TYR A 84 2.84 5.31 10.44
N LEU A 85 2.81 4.29 9.57
CA LEU A 85 2.65 4.49 8.13
C LEU A 85 1.27 5.05 7.79
N ALA A 86 0.20 4.53 8.39
CA ALA A 86 -1.15 5.09 8.22
C ALA A 86 -1.21 6.57 8.64
N GLY A 87 -0.49 6.93 9.71
CA GLY A 87 -0.32 8.31 10.18
C GLY A 87 0.42 9.21 9.18
N ILE A 88 1.57 8.76 8.65
CA ILE A 88 2.34 9.51 7.64
C ILE A 88 1.49 9.83 6.42
N PHE A 89 0.75 8.83 5.91
CA PHE A 89 -0.08 8.99 4.72
C PHE A 89 -1.41 9.71 5.01
N GLY A 90 -1.74 9.93 6.28
CA GLY A 90 -2.95 10.64 6.71
C GLY A 90 -4.25 9.95 6.28
N VAL A 91 -4.23 8.61 6.20
CA VAL A 91 -5.41 7.81 5.86
C VAL A 91 -6.19 7.43 7.10
N LYS A 92 -7.50 7.21 6.93
CA LYS A 92 -8.32 6.65 8.00
C LYS A 92 -7.86 5.20 8.25
N HIS A 93 -7.68 4.82 9.51
CA HIS A 93 -7.29 3.45 9.86
C HIS A 93 -8.07 2.92 11.06
N HIS A 94 -8.13 1.59 11.16
CA HIS A 94 -8.73 0.86 12.27
C HIS A 94 -7.84 -0.33 12.64
N VAL A 95 -7.67 -0.55 13.95
CA VAL A 95 -7.14 -1.80 14.48
C VAL A 95 -8.33 -2.71 14.80
N VAL A 96 -8.33 -3.92 14.25
CA VAL A 96 -9.45 -4.88 14.34
C VAL A 96 -8.95 -6.23 14.86
#